data_AF-A0A7X6ZV54-F1
#
_entry.id   AF-A0A7X6ZV54-F1
#
_cell.length_a   1.000
_cell.length_b   1.000
_cell.length_c   1.000
_cell.angle_alpha   90.00
_cell.angle_beta   90.00
_cell.angle_gamma   90.00
#
_symmetry.space_group_name_H-M   'P 1'
#
loop_
_entity.id
_entity.type
_entity.pdbx_description
1 polymer ?
#
loop_
_entity_poly.entity_id
_entity_poly.type
_entity_poly.pdbx_seq_one_letter_code
_entity_poly.pdbx_strand_id
1 'polypeptide(L)'
;MSKFIPFPFYHDDVPIDLSFVFEHEKPAGKHGFLKAKGDHFVFEDGTIGRFWGTNFNGGANFPEFAYSEKVAKRLAKIGINVVRFHQLDSEWNTPNIFQFTKGKRCDKTTELDPESMKRLDYLIYCLKKEGIYCYMDMFTYRKFKSGDGVENAFLLKDAAKPYASYNRRLIEL
;
A
#
# COMPACT_ATOMS: atom_id res chain seq x y z
N MET A 1 38.24 20.93 0.50
CA MET A 1 37.36 19.75 0.56
C MET A 1 35.92 20.21 0.37
N SER A 2 35.12 19.51 -0.43
CA SER A 2 33.68 19.80 -0.57
C SER A 2 33.00 19.71 0.80
N LYS A 3 32.13 20.68 1.14
CA LYS A 3 31.32 20.69 2.38
C LYS A 3 30.01 19.90 2.24
N PHE A 4 29.77 19.26 1.10
CA PHE A 4 28.52 18.55 0.82
C PHE A 4 28.76 17.24 0.07
N ILE A 5 27.86 16.29 0.29
CA ILE A 5 27.75 15.04 -0.47
C ILE A 5 26.67 15.28 -1.53
N PRO A 6 26.96 15.18 -2.84
CA PRO A 6 25.94 15.22 -3.87
C PRO A 6 24.86 14.16 -3.61
N PHE A 7 23.58 14.57 -3.67
CA PHE A 7 22.44 13.66 -3.52
C PHE A 7 21.69 13.51 -4.85
N PRO A 8 22.28 12.82 -5.85
CA PRO A 8 21.62 12.57 -7.12
C PRO A 8 20.38 11.67 -6.95
N PHE A 9 19.30 11.99 -7.64
CA PHE A 9 18.09 11.18 -7.69
C PHE A 9 18.24 10.09 -8.75
N TYR A 10 18.95 9.00 -8.43
CA TYR A 10 18.93 7.80 -9.25
C TYR A 10 17.59 7.07 -9.11
N HIS A 11 17.12 6.47 -10.21
CA HIS A 11 15.86 5.72 -10.22
C HIS A 11 15.99 4.31 -9.62
N ASP A 12 17.20 3.77 -9.61
CA ASP A 12 17.54 2.39 -9.20
C ASP A 12 18.40 2.32 -7.94
N ASP A 13 18.92 3.44 -7.44
CA ASP A 13 19.70 3.48 -6.21
C ASP A 13 19.57 4.80 -5.43
N VAL A 14 20.24 4.87 -4.28
CA VAL A 14 20.44 6.06 -3.46
C VAL A 14 21.89 6.15 -2.99
N PRO A 15 22.47 7.36 -2.86
CA PRO A 15 23.86 7.54 -2.45
C PRO A 15 24.11 7.27 -0.96
N ILE A 16 23.05 7.09 -0.17
CA ILE A 16 23.12 6.78 1.27
C ILE A 16 22.51 5.41 1.50
N ASP A 17 23.21 4.56 2.25
CA ASP A 17 22.74 3.23 2.66
C ASP A 17 22.78 3.09 4.19
N LEU A 18 21.60 3.17 4.81
CA LEU A 18 21.35 2.97 6.23
C LEU A 18 20.78 1.57 6.52
N SER A 19 20.69 0.69 5.53
CA SER A 19 19.99 -0.59 5.68
C SER A 19 20.61 -1.49 6.75
N PHE A 20 21.92 -1.34 7.02
CA PHE A 20 22.63 -2.04 8.10
C PHE A 20 22.11 -1.68 9.50
N VAL A 21 21.55 -0.48 9.70
CA VAL A 21 20.98 -0.05 10.99
C VAL A 21 19.73 -0.87 11.33
N PHE A 22 19.00 -1.32 10.32
CA PHE A 22 17.73 -2.03 10.45
C PHE A 22 17.86 -3.52 10.07
N GLU A 23 19.07 -4.07 10.00
CA GLU A 23 19.28 -5.48 9.62
C GLU A 23 18.52 -6.44 10.54
N HIS A 24 18.49 -6.13 11.84
CA HIS A 24 17.77 -6.92 12.83
C HIS A 24 16.26 -6.70 12.82
N GLU A 25 15.71 -5.75 12.05
CA GLU A 25 14.27 -5.53 11.90
C GLU A 25 13.66 -6.41 10.80
N LYS A 26 14.51 -7.09 10.00
CA LYS A 26 14.05 -7.94 8.89
C LYS A 26 13.70 -9.36 9.38
N PRO A 27 12.66 -9.99 8.81
CA PRO A 27 11.61 -9.40 7.99
C PRO A 27 10.57 -8.65 8.85
N ALA A 28 9.81 -7.75 8.24
CA ALA A 28 8.73 -7.06 8.92
C ALA A 28 7.71 -8.06 9.48
N GLY A 29 7.29 -7.83 10.72
CA GLY A 29 6.36 -8.71 11.44
C GLY A 29 7.04 -9.71 12.39
N LYS A 30 8.38 -9.78 12.44
CA LYS A 30 9.11 -10.63 13.40
C LYS A 30 8.80 -10.34 14.88
N HIS A 31 8.34 -9.12 15.19
CA HIS A 31 7.98 -8.67 16.53
C HIS A 31 6.53 -9.03 16.92
N GLY A 32 5.78 -9.71 16.04
CA GLY A 32 4.38 -10.08 16.28
C GLY A 32 3.40 -8.93 16.07
N PHE A 33 2.24 -9.00 16.73
CA PHE A 33 1.15 -8.06 16.52
C PHE A 33 1.42 -6.69 17.18
N LEU A 34 1.17 -5.60 16.43
CA LEU A 34 1.33 -4.23 16.94
C LEU A 34 0.05 -3.75 17.63
N LYS A 35 0.18 -3.19 18.83
CA LYS A 35 -0.94 -2.61 19.60
C LYS A 35 -0.66 -1.16 19.96
N ALA A 36 -1.71 -0.36 20.07
CA ALA A 36 -1.63 0.93 20.75
C ALA A 36 -1.67 0.71 22.26
N LYS A 37 -0.69 1.25 22.99
CA LYS A 37 -0.62 1.21 24.46
C LYS A 37 -0.27 2.61 24.96
N GLY A 38 -1.28 3.34 25.43
CA GLY A 38 -1.14 4.75 25.74
C GLY A 38 -0.85 5.57 24.48
N ASP A 39 0.25 6.32 24.51
CA ASP A 39 0.78 7.15 23.42
C ASP A 39 1.81 6.43 22.52
N HIS A 40 2.04 5.14 22.76
CA HIS A 40 3.01 4.34 22.02
C HIS A 40 2.38 3.22 21.21
N PHE A 41 3.04 2.87 20.11
CA PHE A 41 2.85 1.57 19.47
C PHE A 41 3.83 0.57 20.09
N VAL A 42 3.33 -0.59 20.49
CA VAL A 42 4.11 -1.64 21.14
C VAL A 42 3.79 -2.97 20.48
N PHE A 43 4.83 -3.67 20.04
CA PHE A 43 4.75 -5.01 19.49
C PHE A 43 4.50 -6.05 20.59
N GLU A 44 4.17 -7.27 20.19
CA GLU A 44 3.81 -8.35 21.10
C GLU A 44 4.99 -8.76 22.01
N ASP A 45 6.22 -8.67 21.50
CA ASP A 45 7.45 -8.93 22.26
C ASP A 45 7.88 -7.76 23.19
N GLY A 46 7.11 -6.67 23.22
CA GLY A 46 7.39 -5.48 24.02
C GLY A 46 8.23 -4.41 23.31
N THR A 47 8.67 -4.65 22.07
CA THR A 47 9.41 -3.66 21.27
C THR A 47 8.55 -2.44 20.98
N ILE A 48 9.09 -1.24 21.17
CA ILE A 48 8.39 0.00 20.84
C ILE A 48 8.47 0.23 19.32
N GLY A 49 7.32 0.27 18.65
CA GLY A 49 7.22 0.58 17.23
C GLY A 49 7.41 2.07 16.95
N ARG A 50 8.34 2.41 16.07
CA ARG A 50 8.55 3.77 15.55
C ARG A 50 8.56 3.72 14.03
N PHE A 51 7.72 4.52 13.39
CA PHE A 51 7.53 4.43 11.95
C PHE A 51 7.95 5.72 11.24
N TRP A 52 8.74 5.56 10.17
CA TRP A 52 9.08 6.58 9.20
C TRP A 52 8.77 6.03 7.81
N GLY A 53 7.84 6.68 7.12
CA GLY A 53 7.16 6.04 6.00
C GLY A 53 6.94 6.91 4.78
N THR A 54 6.49 6.25 3.72
CA THR A 54 6.07 6.88 2.46
C THR A 54 4.72 6.32 1.99
N ASN A 55 4.19 6.87 0.90
CA ASN A 55 2.93 6.46 0.29
C ASN A 55 3.18 5.97 -1.14
N PHE A 56 2.51 4.88 -1.51
CA PHE A 56 2.26 4.51 -2.90
C PHE A 56 0.79 4.78 -3.23
N ASN A 57 0.56 5.40 -4.38
CA ASN A 57 -0.77 5.84 -4.79
C ASN A 57 -1.17 5.17 -6.10
N GLY A 58 -2.38 4.61 -6.12
CA GLY A 58 -3.03 4.04 -7.30
C GLY A 58 -2.18 2.99 -8.01
N GLY A 59 -1.82 3.21 -9.28
CA GLY A 59 -1.05 2.27 -10.08
C GLY A 59 0.33 1.91 -9.50
N ALA A 60 0.92 2.79 -8.67
CA ALA A 60 2.21 2.52 -8.01
C ALA A 60 2.13 1.36 -6.99
N ASN A 61 0.92 0.97 -6.58
CA ASN A 61 0.70 -0.20 -5.73
C ASN A 61 0.81 -1.54 -6.49
N PHE A 62 0.83 -1.52 -7.83
CA PHE A 62 0.85 -2.71 -8.69
C PHE A 62 2.04 -2.71 -9.67
N PRO A 63 3.28 -2.47 -9.21
CA PRO A 63 4.43 -2.42 -10.09
C PRO A 63 4.78 -3.79 -10.65
N GLU A 64 5.67 -3.81 -11.64
CA GLU A 64 6.29 -5.05 -12.08
C GLU A 64 7.18 -5.65 -10.99
N PHE A 65 7.43 -6.96 -11.08
CA PHE A 65 8.19 -7.69 -10.05
C PHE A 65 9.61 -7.16 -9.89
N ALA A 66 10.32 -6.94 -11.00
CA ALA A 66 11.67 -6.39 -10.96
C ALA A 66 11.72 -4.99 -10.33
N TYR A 67 10.67 -4.18 -10.50
CA TYR A 67 10.59 -2.88 -9.87
C TYR A 67 10.27 -2.99 -8.37
N SER A 68 9.41 -3.94 -7.98
CA SER A 68 9.09 -4.23 -6.57
C SER A 68 10.35 -4.53 -5.74
N GLU A 69 11.24 -5.37 -6.27
CA GLU A 69 12.51 -5.67 -5.62
C GLU A 69 13.41 -4.45 -5.49
N LYS A 70 13.53 -3.66 -6.56
CA LYS A 70 14.36 -2.44 -6.59
C LYS A 70 13.86 -1.41 -5.60
N VAL A 71 12.56 -1.10 -5.62
CA VAL A 71 11.99 -0.06 -4.77
C VAL A 71 12.04 -0.44 -3.30
N ALA A 72 11.79 -1.71 -2.93
CA ALA A 72 11.88 -2.16 -1.55
C ALA A 72 13.29 -1.99 -0.97
N LYS A 73 14.32 -2.42 -1.71
CA LYS A 73 15.73 -2.23 -1.29
C LYS A 73 16.07 -0.76 -1.17
N ARG A 74 15.70 0.05 -2.16
CA ARG A 74 15.98 1.49 -2.17
C ARG A 74 15.32 2.22 -0.99
N LEU A 75 14.10 1.85 -0.62
CA LEU A 75 13.40 2.40 0.55
C LEU A 75 14.10 2.02 1.87
N ALA A 76 14.56 0.77 2.01
CA ALA A 76 15.29 0.33 3.19
C ALA A 76 16.64 1.07 3.36
N LYS A 77 17.35 1.35 2.25
CA LYS A 77 18.60 2.14 2.27
C LYS A 77 18.41 3.54 2.86
N ILE A 78 17.22 4.14 2.73
CA ILE A 78 16.93 5.47 3.27
C ILE A 78 16.15 5.43 4.60
N GLY A 79 16.06 4.26 5.26
CA GLY A 79 15.45 4.11 6.58
C GLY A 79 13.92 4.16 6.59
N ILE A 80 13.26 3.98 5.44
CA ILE A 80 11.81 3.83 5.40
C ILE A 80 11.46 2.44 5.94
N ASN A 81 10.57 2.40 6.92
CA ASN A 81 10.14 1.16 7.58
C ASN A 81 8.63 0.94 7.57
N VAL A 82 7.86 1.82 6.92
CA VAL A 82 6.45 1.58 6.58
C VAL A 82 6.06 2.19 5.25
N VAL A 83 5.22 1.51 4.48
CA VAL A 83 4.59 2.03 3.27
C VAL A 83 3.08 2.01 3.42
N ARG A 84 2.42 3.14 3.15
CA ARG A 84 0.97 3.21 3.01
C ARG A 84 0.58 2.99 1.55
N PHE A 85 -0.28 2.02 1.30
CA PHE A 85 -0.89 1.80 -0.01
C PHE A 85 -2.22 2.54 -0.06
N HIS A 86 -2.28 3.60 -0.84
CA HIS A 86 -3.43 4.49 -0.95
C HIS A 86 -4.04 4.39 -2.34
N GLN A 87 -5.34 4.66 -2.46
CA GLN A 87 -6.04 4.76 -3.76
C GLN A 87 -6.07 3.46 -4.57
N LEU A 88 -5.86 2.31 -3.93
CA LEU A 88 -5.87 0.97 -4.52
C LEU A 88 -7.15 0.70 -5.34
N ASP A 89 -8.26 1.29 -4.90
CA ASP A 89 -9.62 1.08 -5.37
C ASP A 89 -10.14 2.18 -6.31
N SER A 90 -9.26 3.08 -6.77
CA SER A 90 -9.68 4.24 -7.58
C SER A 90 -10.02 3.86 -9.01
N GLU A 91 -11.27 4.10 -9.41
CA GLU A 91 -11.75 3.76 -10.76
C GLU A 91 -11.00 4.50 -11.88
N TRP A 92 -10.52 5.73 -11.63
CA TRP A 92 -9.78 6.51 -12.63
C TRP A 92 -8.35 6.01 -12.88
N ASN A 93 -7.84 5.11 -12.05
CA ASN A 93 -6.49 4.56 -12.22
C ASN A 93 -6.53 3.15 -12.81
N THR A 94 -5.54 2.84 -13.63
CA THR A 94 -5.34 1.51 -14.20
C THR A 94 -3.83 1.25 -14.25
N PRO A 95 -3.32 0.25 -13.53
CA PRO A 95 -4.07 -0.75 -12.75
C PRO A 95 -4.72 -0.19 -11.47
N ASN A 96 -5.81 -0.83 -11.05
CA ASN A 96 -6.41 -0.75 -9.71
C ASN A 96 -6.78 -2.17 -9.22
N ILE A 97 -7.24 -2.31 -7.98
CA ILE A 97 -7.49 -3.62 -7.34
C ILE A 97 -8.60 -4.45 -8.02
N PHE A 98 -9.49 -3.81 -8.79
CA PHE A 98 -10.60 -4.47 -9.51
C PHE A 98 -10.33 -4.62 -11.02
N GLN A 99 -9.30 -3.97 -11.55
CA GLN A 99 -9.02 -3.97 -12.99
C GLN A 99 -7.56 -3.64 -13.31
N PHE A 100 -6.86 -4.57 -13.94
CA PHE A 100 -5.45 -4.39 -14.31
C PHE A 100 -5.26 -3.63 -15.64
N THR A 101 -6.18 -3.75 -16.60
CA THR A 101 -6.08 -3.12 -17.94
C THR A 101 -7.33 -2.32 -18.32
N LYS A 102 -7.21 -1.34 -19.22
CA LYS A 102 -8.36 -0.53 -19.70
C LYS A 102 -9.27 -1.26 -20.71
N GLY A 103 -9.33 -2.59 -20.63
CA GLY A 103 -10.11 -3.43 -21.53
C GLY A 103 -11.62 -3.35 -21.25
N LYS A 104 -12.27 -4.51 -21.13
CA LYS A 104 -13.71 -4.57 -20.81
C LYS A 104 -13.99 -3.84 -19.50
N ARG A 105 -14.94 -2.89 -19.52
CA ARG A 105 -15.38 -2.18 -18.32
C ARG A 105 -15.96 -3.18 -17.32
N CYS A 106 -15.43 -3.19 -16.09
CA CYS A 106 -16.01 -3.95 -14.99
C CYS A 106 -17.39 -3.38 -14.65
N ASP A 107 -18.40 -4.25 -14.58
CA ASP A 107 -19.79 -3.96 -14.23
C ASP A 107 -20.06 -4.10 -12.73
N LYS A 108 -19.13 -4.74 -12.00
CA LYS A 108 -19.09 -4.89 -10.53
C LYS A 108 -17.66 -4.73 -9.99
N THR A 109 -17.55 -4.60 -8.68
CA THR A 109 -16.34 -4.45 -7.88
C THR A 109 -16.30 -5.45 -6.71
N THR A 110 -17.06 -6.55 -6.81
CA THR A 110 -17.06 -7.64 -5.81
C THR A 110 -15.98 -8.69 -6.05
N GLU A 111 -15.20 -8.54 -7.13
CA GLU A 111 -14.13 -9.46 -7.52
C GLU A 111 -12.85 -8.65 -7.68
N LEU A 112 -11.77 -9.15 -7.11
CA LEU A 112 -10.45 -8.55 -7.23
C LEU A 112 -9.80 -9.04 -8.53
N ASP A 113 -9.08 -8.16 -9.22
CA ASP A 113 -8.33 -8.53 -10.41
C ASP A 113 -7.13 -9.40 -10.02
N PRO A 114 -7.00 -10.62 -10.59
CA PRO A 114 -5.97 -11.56 -10.18
C PRO A 114 -4.55 -11.08 -10.47
N GLU A 115 -4.32 -10.31 -11.54
CA GLU A 115 -2.99 -9.79 -11.86
C GLU A 115 -2.65 -8.59 -10.96
N SER A 116 -3.62 -7.70 -10.69
CA SER A 116 -3.44 -6.65 -9.68
C SER A 116 -3.10 -7.24 -8.32
N MET A 117 -3.84 -8.24 -7.85
CA MET A 117 -3.56 -8.90 -6.56
C MET A 117 -2.19 -9.56 -6.55
N LYS A 118 -1.81 -10.28 -7.61
CA LYS A 118 -0.50 -10.90 -7.75
C LYS A 118 0.66 -9.89 -7.63
N ARG A 119 0.51 -8.71 -8.24
CA ARG A 119 1.52 -7.63 -8.17
C ARG A 119 1.59 -6.96 -6.81
N LEU A 120 0.43 -6.69 -6.21
CA LEU A 120 0.34 -6.13 -4.86
C LEU A 120 0.97 -7.08 -3.83
N ASP A 121 0.62 -8.36 -3.88
CA ASP A 121 1.17 -9.39 -2.99
C ASP A 121 2.68 -9.52 -3.13
N TYR A 122 3.19 -9.50 -4.36
CA TYR A 122 4.63 -9.56 -4.62
C TYR A 122 5.36 -8.33 -4.09
N LEU A 123 4.78 -7.13 -4.25
CA LEU A 123 5.33 -5.91 -3.68
C LEU A 123 5.35 -5.95 -2.14
N ILE A 124 4.27 -6.40 -1.51
CA ILE A 124 4.19 -6.59 -0.05
C ILE A 124 5.25 -7.60 0.41
N TYR A 125 5.46 -8.69 -0.32
CA TYR A 125 6.52 -9.66 -0.04
C TYR A 125 7.91 -9.00 -0.08
N CYS A 126 8.23 -8.25 -1.13
CA CYS A 126 9.51 -7.54 -1.25
C CYS A 126 9.73 -6.54 -0.10
N LEU A 127 8.71 -5.74 0.24
CA LEU A 127 8.77 -4.77 1.34
C LEU A 127 9.00 -5.48 2.69
N LYS A 128 8.24 -6.55 2.97
CA LYS A 128 8.40 -7.33 4.20
C LYS A 128 9.80 -7.94 4.32
N LYS A 129 10.35 -8.47 3.23
CA LYS A 129 11.71 -9.02 3.20
C LYS A 129 12.75 -7.98 3.63
N GLU A 130 12.53 -6.72 3.29
CA GLU A 130 13.42 -5.61 3.64
C GLU A 130 13.09 -4.95 5.00
N GLY A 131 12.19 -5.53 5.81
CA GLY A 131 11.84 -4.99 7.14
C GLY A 131 10.81 -3.85 7.10
N ILE A 132 10.14 -3.65 5.96
CA ILE A 132 9.19 -2.56 5.76
C ILE A 132 7.76 -3.04 6.01
N TYR A 133 7.09 -2.41 6.98
CA TYR A 133 5.70 -2.66 7.32
C TYR A 133 4.75 -2.06 6.26
N CYS A 134 3.51 -2.55 6.25
CA CYS A 134 2.50 -2.18 5.25
C CYS A 134 1.27 -1.63 5.95
N TYR A 135 0.84 -0.42 5.56
CA TYR A 135 -0.46 0.14 5.93
C TYR A 135 -1.38 0.08 4.71
N MET A 136 -2.37 -0.81 4.76
CA MET A 136 -3.40 -0.96 3.73
C MET A 136 -4.49 0.08 3.94
N ASP A 137 -4.52 1.12 3.11
CA ASP A 137 -5.60 2.10 3.10
C ASP A 137 -6.64 1.69 2.05
N MET A 138 -7.70 1.05 2.54
CA MET A 138 -8.80 0.55 1.73
C MET A 138 -9.98 1.52 1.78
N PHE A 139 -10.90 1.40 0.83
CA PHE A 139 -12.15 2.16 0.82
C PHE A 139 -11.94 3.68 0.74
N THR A 140 -11.11 4.09 -0.21
CA THR A 140 -10.78 5.49 -0.47
C THR A 140 -11.61 6.05 -1.60
N TYR A 141 -11.51 5.43 -2.78
CA TYR A 141 -12.05 5.95 -4.03
C TYR A 141 -12.81 4.93 -4.86
N ARG A 142 -13.22 3.82 -4.23
CA ARG A 142 -14.11 2.84 -4.84
C ARG A 142 -15.35 3.51 -5.43
N LYS A 143 -15.59 3.25 -6.70
CA LYS A 143 -16.84 3.56 -7.38
C LYS A 143 -17.71 2.31 -7.42
N PHE A 144 -18.78 2.32 -6.64
CA PHE A 144 -19.79 1.27 -6.70
C PHE A 144 -20.49 1.27 -8.06
N LYS A 145 -20.91 0.10 -8.49
CA LYS A 145 -21.55 -0.14 -9.78
C LYS A 145 -22.88 -0.86 -9.59
N SER A 146 -23.76 -0.80 -10.58
CA SER A 146 -25.06 -1.49 -10.49
C SER A 146 -24.91 -3.00 -10.30
N GLY A 147 -23.85 -3.61 -10.85
CA GLY A 147 -23.53 -5.03 -10.65
C GLY A 147 -23.11 -5.39 -9.22
N ASP A 148 -22.81 -4.40 -8.37
CA ASP A 148 -22.58 -4.61 -6.93
C ASP A 148 -23.89 -4.82 -6.15
N GLY A 149 -25.06 -4.76 -6.82
CA GLY A 149 -26.36 -4.79 -6.16
C GLY A 149 -26.64 -3.51 -5.37
N VAL A 150 -26.06 -2.39 -5.79
CA VAL A 150 -26.25 -1.07 -5.19
C VAL A 150 -27.22 -0.27 -6.05
N GLU A 151 -28.35 0.12 -5.48
CA GLU A 151 -29.34 0.94 -6.16
C GLU A 151 -28.76 2.33 -6.48
N ASN A 152 -29.05 2.85 -7.68
CA ASN A 152 -28.60 4.17 -8.13
C ASN A 152 -27.09 4.41 -7.95
N ALA A 153 -26.26 3.38 -8.11
CA ALA A 153 -24.81 3.45 -7.86
C ALA A 153 -24.10 4.60 -8.59
N PHE A 154 -24.57 4.97 -9.79
CA PHE A 154 -24.03 6.07 -10.59
C PHE A 154 -24.21 7.47 -9.95
N LEU A 155 -25.13 7.62 -8.99
CA LEU A 155 -25.32 8.85 -8.21
C LEU A 155 -24.39 8.92 -7.00
N LEU A 156 -23.74 7.82 -6.63
CA LEU A 156 -22.85 7.77 -5.47
C LEU A 156 -21.50 8.43 -5.80
N LYS A 157 -21.04 9.24 -4.85
CA LYS A 157 -19.66 9.76 -4.84
C LYS A 157 -18.68 8.66 -4.45
N ASP A 158 -17.40 8.99 -4.50
CA ASP A 158 -16.31 8.09 -4.12
C ASP A 158 -16.51 7.51 -2.72
N ALA A 159 -16.27 6.20 -2.61
CA ALA A 159 -16.52 5.41 -1.40
C ALA A 159 -17.94 5.55 -0.84
N ALA A 160 -18.91 6.02 -1.63
CA ALA A 160 -20.29 6.25 -1.22
C ALA A 160 -20.44 6.93 0.15
N LYS A 161 -19.52 7.81 0.54
CA LYS A 161 -19.57 8.49 1.84
C LYS A 161 -20.68 9.55 1.81
N PRO A 162 -21.50 9.69 2.87
CA PRO A 162 -21.47 8.95 4.14
C PRO A 162 -22.33 7.67 4.15
N TYR A 163 -23.05 7.37 3.08
CA TYR A 163 -24.01 6.25 2.98
C TYR A 163 -23.41 4.90 3.35
N ALA A 164 -22.14 4.67 3.00
CA ALA A 164 -21.42 3.44 3.34
C ALA A 164 -21.22 3.19 4.84
N SER A 165 -21.45 4.19 5.70
CA SER A 165 -21.36 4.03 7.15
C SER A 165 -22.63 3.46 7.79
N TYR A 166 -23.76 3.44 7.07
CA TYR A 166 -25.06 3.00 7.64
C TYR A 166 -25.93 2.15 6.70
N ASN A 167 -25.72 2.21 5.39
CA ASN A 167 -26.43 1.33 4.47
C ASN A 167 -25.87 -0.10 4.56
N ARG A 168 -26.73 -1.06 4.92
CA ARG A 168 -26.29 -2.44 5.18
C ARG A 168 -25.63 -3.10 3.98
N ARG A 169 -26.17 -2.89 2.77
CA ARG A 169 -25.59 -3.47 1.54
C ARG A 169 -24.19 -2.92 1.27
N LEU A 170 -23.98 -1.61 1.43
CA LEU A 170 -22.66 -0.99 1.24
C LEU A 170 -21.64 -1.45 2.29
N ILE A 171 -22.07 -1.78 3.51
CA ILE A 171 -21.19 -2.29 4.58
C ILE A 171 -20.75 -3.73 4.31
N GLU A 172 -21.57 -4.53 3.64
CA GLU A 172 -21.29 -5.94 3.33
C GLU A 172 -20.36 -6.11 2.11
N LEU A 173 -20.18 -5.06 1.30
CA LEU A 173 -19.42 -5.06 0.05
C LEU A 173 -17.97 -4.63 0.22
#